data_AF-A0A537WZG7-F1
#
_entry.id   AF-A0A537WZG7-F1
#
_cell.length_a   1.000
_cell.length_b   1.000
_cell.length_c   1.000
_cell.angle_alpha   90.00
_cell.angle_beta   90.00
_cell.angle_gamma   90.00
#
_symmetry.space_group_name_H-M   'P 1'
#
loop_
_entity.id
_entity.type
_entity.pdbx_description
1 polymer ?
#
loop_
_entity_poly.entity_id
_entity_poly.type
_entity_poly.pdbx_seq_one_letter_code
_entity_poly.pdbx_strand_id
1 'polypeptide(L)'
;MGRDDSLGTTTLFGLLSPPIREELMTLAEPVHLQAQGWLFHEGDPSDRLYLLVSGRLKIVVEGEGGTRVLRSLGPGAAIGELGILAGNARSASVLAVRDCELLEIDGERFRDLLGRHPEIAIDLATVLSRQLQESGGLQTADAPASVFAIASTGGRRGDAFWTEMVSAFRELGSTAAIDSTDMADAIPEGRGRALADLERDHDHVLLRSASGNAEWDRFCARQADRNVVLAEGTQTMASAPRGSDVVFLEAPEHDAFDRWNRSVRPRAHHVIGSNAELPAATRRIARRLTGRSLGLVLSGGGARAFAHIGVLEVLAEEGITFDRVGGTSMGAFIGAMAAEGWAPERIRGICETEMVRHSPFSDYTLPRHALIRAHRAERMLRRLFGERALEQLTIPLFTISADMLTARLVIHRTGPLWESVGASMAIPGLAPPISHQTQLLIDGGVLNNLPVDVMAADEPGLIVAVDVMRRIESDGLARSARVSVPTILETLSRATVLGSVERAETNRALASLVIVPDVQHISLRDFRQLRGAIDAGRAAAEKALASGGKDVLLGRGAPRAATPMPG
;
A
#
# COMPACT_ATOMS: atom_id res chain seq x y z
N MET A 1 5.87 45.61 8.19
CA MET A 1 5.22 44.29 8.15
C MET A 1 5.50 43.71 6.78
N GLY A 2 6.56 42.91 6.66
CA GLY A 2 6.93 42.29 5.39
C GLY A 2 5.89 41.24 5.02
N ARG A 3 5.25 41.38 3.85
CA ARG A 3 4.43 40.33 3.26
C ARG A 3 5.38 39.27 2.70
N ASP A 4 5.20 38.03 3.14
CA ASP A 4 6.01 36.85 2.83
C ASP A 4 6.30 36.66 1.33
N ASP A 5 7.56 36.35 0.99
CA ASP A 5 8.05 35.97 -0.37
C ASP A 5 7.61 34.54 -0.77
N SER A 6 6.40 34.14 -0.37
CA SER A 6 5.79 32.83 -0.65
C SER A 6 5.60 32.56 -2.15
N LEU A 7 5.59 33.61 -2.99
CA LEU A 7 5.55 33.48 -4.44
C LEU A 7 6.86 32.94 -5.03
N GLY A 8 8.00 33.19 -4.39
CA GLY A 8 9.32 32.81 -4.90
C GLY A 8 9.56 31.30 -4.97
N THR A 9 8.77 30.50 -4.24
CA THR A 9 8.86 29.04 -4.18
C THR A 9 7.80 28.33 -5.04
N THR A 10 6.92 29.08 -5.71
CA THR A 10 5.85 28.53 -6.55
C THR A 10 6.38 28.03 -7.89
N THR A 11 5.76 26.98 -8.46
CA THR A 11 6.19 26.42 -9.75
C THR A 11 5.93 27.38 -10.91
N LEU A 12 4.96 28.29 -10.77
CA LEU A 12 4.54 29.24 -11.79
C LEU A 12 5.15 30.63 -11.61
N PHE A 13 5.18 31.15 -10.37
CA PHE A 13 5.60 32.52 -10.06
C PHE A 13 6.99 32.63 -9.46
N GLY A 14 7.65 31.50 -9.15
CA GLY A 14 9.05 31.48 -8.69
C GLY A 14 10.03 31.97 -9.76
N LEU A 15 9.64 31.89 -11.04
CA LEU A 15 10.40 32.43 -12.18
C LEU A 15 10.27 33.95 -12.33
N LEU A 16 9.28 34.56 -11.67
CA LEU A 16 9.05 35.99 -11.77
C LEU A 16 10.06 36.78 -10.95
N SER A 17 10.44 37.95 -11.49
CA SER A 17 11.30 38.90 -10.80
C SER A 17 10.62 39.40 -9.51
N PRO A 18 11.39 39.72 -8.45
CA PRO A 18 10.83 40.20 -7.17
C PRO A 18 9.83 41.37 -7.30
N PRO A 19 10.04 42.39 -8.17
CA PRO A 19 9.08 43.48 -8.36
C PRO A 19 7.73 43.02 -8.91
N ILE A 20 7.74 42.06 -9.85
CA ILE A 20 6.52 41.52 -10.46
C ILE A 20 5.76 40.66 -9.44
N ARG A 21 6.49 39.89 -8.60
CA ARG A 21 5.87 39.13 -7.51
C ARG A 21 5.18 40.06 -6.51
N GLU A 22 5.82 41.16 -6.14
CA GLU A 22 5.23 42.14 -5.23
C GLU A 22 3.97 42.78 -5.83
N GLU A 23 4.00 43.12 -7.12
CA GLU A 23 2.82 43.61 -7.84
C GLU A 23 1.68 42.57 -7.85
N LEU A 24 1.98 41.30 -8.13
CA LEU A 24 1.00 40.21 -8.12
C LEU A 24 0.35 40.04 -6.73
N MET A 25 1.13 40.20 -5.65
CA MET A 25 0.63 40.18 -4.27
C MET A 25 -0.27 41.36 -3.92
N THR A 26 -0.17 42.50 -4.62
CA THR A 26 -1.09 43.63 -4.42
C THR A 26 -2.47 43.39 -5.05
N LEU A 27 -2.53 42.54 -6.08
CA LEU A 27 -3.76 42.18 -6.78
C LEU A 27 -4.49 40.99 -6.13
N ALA A 28 -3.80 40.27 -5.25
CA ALA A 28 -4.27 39.05 -4.61
C ALA A 28 -5.13 39.31 -3.36
N GLU A 29 -6.24 38.60 -3.25
CA GLU A 29 -7.12 38.58 -2.08
C GLU A 29 -7.10 37.20 -1.40
N PRO A 30 -7.00 37.11 -0.06
CA PRO A 30 -6.95 35.83 0.63
C PRO A 30 -8.32 35.15 0.64
N VAL A 31 -8.34 33.86 0.29
CA VAL A 31 -9.53 32.99 0.32
C VAL A 31 -9.22 31.76 1.16
N HIS A 32 -10.14 31.41 2.05
CA HIS A 32 -10.04 30.22 2.88
C HIS A 32 -11.03 29.17 2.40
N LEU A 33 -10.54 27.96 2.15
CA LEU A 33 -11.35 26.83 1.73
C LEU A 33 -11.15 25.68 2.72
N GLN A 34 -12.21 25.24 3.39
CA GLN A 34 -12.11 24.12 4.31
C GLN A 34 -11.91 22.79 3.58
N ALA A 35 -11.33 21.81 4.26
CA ALA A 35 -11.24 20.43 3.78
C ALA A 35 -12.62 19.91 3.34
N GLN A 36 -12.65 19.18 2.22
CA GLN A 36 -13.85 18.74 1.49
C GLN A 36 -14.68 19.86 0.84
N GLY A 37 -14.22 21.12 0.88
CA GLY A 37 -14.83 22.22 0.14
C GLY A 37 -14.40 22.23 -1.32
N TRP A 38 -15.32 22.56 -2.22
CA TRP A 38 -15.04 22.76 -3.64
C TRP A 38 -14.54 24.17 -3.89
N LEU A 39 -13.44 24.30 -4.64
CA LEU A 39 -12.96 25.59 -5.12
C LEU A 39 -13.80 26.05 -6.33
N PHE A 40 -14.04 25.12 -7.27
CA PHE A 40 -14.94 25.26 -8.41
C PHE A 40 -15.20 23.89 -9.05
N HIS A 41 -16.21 23.79 -9.91
CA HIS A 41 -16.57 22.61 -10.68
C HIS A 41 -16.16 22.72 -12.16
N GLU A 42 -16.03 21.57 -12.81
CA GLU A 42 -15.89 21.49 -14.27
C GLU A 42 -17.07 22.20 -14.96
N GLY A 43 -16.76 23.02 -15.97
CA GLY A 43 -17.76 23.82 -16.69
C GLY A 43 -18.05 25.19 -16.08
N ASP A 44 -17.58 25.48 -14.86
CA ASP A 44 -17.71 26.82 -14.28
C ASP A 44 -16.95 27.88 -15.12
N PRO A 45 -17.30 29.18 -15.03
CA PRO A 45 -16.54 30.24 -15.66
C PRO A 45 -15.07 30.30 -15.18
N SER A 46 -14.18 30.68 -16.10
CA SER A 46 -12.74 30.87 -15.81
C SER A 46 -12.40 32.34 -15.62
N ASP A 47 -12.87 32.92 -14.52
CA ASP A 47 -12.75 34.34 -14.19
C ASP A 47 -11.73 34.64 -13.09
N ARG A 48 -11.29 33.62 -12.34
CA ARG A 48 -10.36 33.74 -11.22
C ARG A 48 -9.17 32.78 -11.33
N LEU A 49 -8.01 33.26 -10.92
CA LEU A 49 -6.78 32.49 -10.73
C LEU A 49 -6.56 32.31 -9.24
N TYR A 50 -6.13 31.11 -8.83
CA TYR A 50 -5.83 30.82 -7.44
C TYR A 50 -4.38 30.38 -7.29
N LEU A 51 -3.73 30.86 -6.24
CA LEU A 51 -2.46 30.33 -5.77
C LEU A 51 -2.65 29.67 -4.41
N LEU A 52 -2.22 28.41 -4.29
CA LEU A 52 -2.27 27.68 -3.04
C LEU A 52 -1.09 28.08 -2.15
N VAL A 53 -1.37 28.77 -1.04
CA VAL A 53 -0.35 29.19 -0.04
C VAL A 53 -0.08 28.08 0.96
N SER A 54 -1.15 27.49 1.50
CA SER A 54 -1.08 26.35 2.42
C SER A 54 -2.26 25.41 2.19
N GLY A 55 -2.11 24.13 2.54
CA GLY A 55 -3.13 23.10 2.34
C GLY A 55 -2.85 22.19 1.15
N ARG A 56 -3.87 21.42 0.72
CA ARG A 56 -3.75 20.44 -0.37
C ARG A 56 -5.05 20.35 -1.15
N LEU A 57 -4.96 20.43 -2.49
CA LEU A 57 -6.09 20.33 -3.41
C LEU A 57 -5.97 19.06 -4.27
N LYS A 58 -7.10 18.58 -4.79
CA LYS A 58 -7.18 17.54 -5.82
C LYS A 58 -7.95 18.07 -7.02
N ILE A 59 -7.37 17.91 -8.20
CA ILE A 59 -8.06 18.09 -9.48
C ILE A 59 -8.79 16.78 -9.79
N VAL A 60 -10.09 16.86 -10.03
CA VAL A 60 -10.94 15.71 -10.27
C VAL A 60 -11.85 15.91 -11.47
N VAL A 61 -12.17 14.83 -12.16
CA VAL A 61 -13.19 14.80 -13.22
C VAL A 61 -14.32 13.91 -12.77
N GLU A 62 -15.54 14.41 -12.87
CA GLU A 62 -16.76 13.68 -12.53
C GLU A 62 -17.23 12.91 -13.78
N GLY A 63 -17.50 11.61 -13.63
CA GLY A 63 -18.02 10.78 -14.73
C GLY A 63 -19.02 9.74 -14.24
N GLU A 64 -19.59 8.96 -15.17
CA GLU A 64 -20.62 7.94 -14.86
C GLU A 64 -20.15 6.85 -13.87
N GLY A 65 -18.83 6.67 -13.70
CA GLY A 65 -18.22 5.74 -12.75
C GLY A 65 -17.79 6.36 -11.40
N GLY A 66 -18.14 7.64 -11.15
CA GLY A 66 -17.73 8.40 -9.97
C GLY A 66 -16.62 9.41 -10.25
N THR A 67 -16.11 10.04 -9.19
CA THR A 67 -15.07 11.08 -9.25
C THR A 67 -13.69 10.48 -9.44
N ARG A 68 -13.02 10.80 -10.55
CA ARG A 68 -11.65 10.37 -10.85
C ARG A 68 -10.66 11.49 -10.54
N VAL A 69 -9.70 11.21 -9.66
CA VAL A 69 -8.61 12.16 -9.36
C VAL A 69 -7.62 12.17 -10.53
N LEU A 70 -7.37 13.35 -11.10
CA LEU A 70 -6.36 13.55 -12.14
C LEU A 70 -4.98 13.83 -11.53
N ARG A 71 -4.95 14.69 -10.51
CA ARG A 71 -3.71 15.22 -9.92
C ARG A 71 -3.96 15.77 -8.51
N SER A 72 -2.96 15.66 -7.64
CA SER A 72 -2.91 16.35 -6.34
C SER A 72 -1.97 17.57 -6.42
N LEU A 73 -2.35 18.66 -5.77
CA LEU A 73 -1.62 19.93 -5.74
C LEU A 73 -1.30 20.32 -4.30
N GLY A 74 -0.05 20.72 -4.06
CA GLY A 74 0.43 21.23 -2.77
C GLY A 74 0.77 22.73 -2.83
N PRO A 75 1.25 23.30 -1.71
CA PRO A 75 1.64 24.70 -1.61
C PRO A 75 2.56 25.13 -2.77
N GLY A 76 2.32 26.34 -3.28
CA GLY A 76 3.04 26.88 -4.43
C GLY A 76 2.41 26.56 -5.78
N ALA A 77 1.35 25.74 -5.84
CA ALA A 77 0.62 25.46 -7.08
C ALA A 77 -0.26 26.65 -7.49
N ALA A 78 -0.27 26.96 -8.79
CA ALA A 78 -1.25 27.85 -9.41
C ALA A 78 -2.39 27.02 -10.03
N ILE A 79 -3.62 27.51 -9.92
CA ILE A 79 -4.84 26.81 -10.32
C ILE A 79 -5.76 27.76 -11.08
N GLY A 80 -6.20 27.33 -12.26
CA GLY A 80 -7.19 28.04 -13.06
C GLY A 80 -6.61 28.95 -14.13
N GLU A 81 -5.28 28.95 -14.27
CA GLU A 81 -4.51 29.69 -15.26
C GLU A 81 -4.91 29.34 -16.70
N LEU A 82 -5.10 28.04 -16.98
CA LEU A 82 -5.42 27.57 -18.34
C LEU A 82 -6.75 28.12 -18.85
N GLY A 83 -7.77 28.17 -17.98
CA GLY A 83 -9.08 28.70 -18.35
C GLY A 83 -9.03 30.18 -18.72
N ILE A 84 -8.25 30.97 -17.99
CA ILE A 84 -8.08 32.41 -18.23
C ILE A 84 -7.30 32.66 -19.52
N LEU A 85 -6.24 31.89 -19.78
CA LEU A 85 -5.40 32.04 -20.97
C LEU A 85 -6.12 31.56 -22.24
N ALA A 86 -6.80 30.42 -22.16
CA ALA A 86 -7.46 29.79 -23.32
C ALA A 86 -8.85 30.39 -23.60
N GLY A 87 -9.44 31.13 -22.65
CA GLY A 87 -10.79 31.69 -22.77
C GLY A 87 -11.89 30.63 -22.70
N ASN A 88 -11.61 29.47 -22.10
CA ASN A 88 -12.55 28.35 -21.98
C ASN A 88 -13.07 28.23 -20.54
N ALA A 89 -14.20 27.54 -20.35
CA ALA A 89 -14.69 27.15 -19.02
C ALA A 89 -13.69 26.23 -18.28
N ARG A 90 -13.87 26.04 -16.97
CA ARG A 90 -13.02 25.15 -16.15
C ARG A 90 -13.03 23.75 -16.75
N SER A 91 -11.83 23.19 -16.97
CA SER A 91 -11.66 21.88 -17.61
C SER A 91 -11.79 20.69 -16.65
N ALA A 92 -11.84 20.94 -15.34
CA ALA A 92 -11.98 19.94 -14.30
C ALA A 92 -12.46 20.61 -13.00
N SER A 93 -13.02 19.84 -12.08
CA SER A 93 -13.38 20.30 -10.74
C SER A 93 -12.16 20.29 -9.81
N VAL A 94 -12.14 21.16 -8.81
CA VAL A 94 -11.06 21.23 -7.80
C VAL A 94 -11.64 21.17 -6.39
N LEU A 95 -11.15 20.19 -5.61
CA LEU A 95 -11.60 19.90 -4.25
C LEU A 95 -10.45 20.08 -3.25
N ALA A 96 -10.72 20.70 -2.11
CA ALA A 96 -9.79 20.75 -1.00
C ALA A 96 -9.77 19.42 -0.23
N VAL A 97 -8.57 18.86 -0.05
CA VAL A 97 -8.35 17.65 0.76
C VAL A 97 -8.00 18.02 2.20
N ARG A 98 -7.29 19.14 2.39
CA ARG A 98 -7.01 19.78 3.69
C ARG A 98 -7.59 21.19 3.71
N ASP A 99 -7.70 21.85 4.85
CA ASP A 99 -8.04 23.29 4.82
C ASP A 99 -6.93 24.03 4.07
N CYS A 100 -7.33 24.87 3.13
CA CYS A 100 -6.46 25.59 2.21
C CYS A 100 -6.57 27.09 2.45
N GLU A 101 -5.41 27.73 2.42
CA GLU A 101 -5.30 29.17 2.27
C GLU A 101 -4.85 29.47 0.85
N LEU A 102 -5.65 30.26 0.14
CA LEU A 102 -5.44 30.60 -1.26
C LEU A 102 -5.30 32.12 -1.41
N LEU A 103 -4.56 32.52 -2.43
CA LEU A 103 -4.60 33.87 -2.96
C LEU A 103 -5.38 33.87 -4.27
N GLU A 104 -6.51 34.53 -4.27
CA GLU A 104 -7.35 34.73 -5.45
C GLU A 104 -6.92 35.99 -6.20
N ILE A 105 -6.78 35.89 -7.51
CA ILE A 105 -6.48 37.00 -8.41
C ILE A 105 -7.56 37.03 -9.49
N ASP A 106 -8.14 38.22 -9.69
CA ASP A 106 -9.10 38.46 -10.75
C ASP A 106 -8.48 38.25 -12.14
N GLY A 107 -9.18 37.54 -13.02
CA GLY A 107 -8.69 37.13 -14.32
C GLY A 107 -8.50 38.29 -15.31
N GLU A 108 -9.27 39.38 -15.19
CA GLU A 108 -9.01 40.60 -15.98
C GLU A 108 -7.74 41.29 -15.52
N ARG A 109 -7.55 41.42 -14.21
CA ARG A 109 -6.33 41.99 -13.63
C ARG A 109 -5.09 41.17 -13.98
N PHE A 110 -5.21 39.84 -13.97
CA PHE A 110 -4.13 38.95 -14.39
C PHE A 110 -3.80 39.11 -15.89
N ARG A 111 -4.82 39.20 -16.76
CA ARG A 111 -4.61 39.47 -18.20
C ARG A 111 -3.97 40.83 -18.45
N ASP A 112 -4.36 41.86 -17.72
CA ASP A 112 -3.72 43.18 -17.79
C ASP A 112 -2.24 43.10 -17.40
N LEU A 113 -1.93 42.38 -16.32
CA LEU A 113 -0.55 42.14 -15.89
C LEU A 113 0.28 41.42 -16.96
N LEU A 114 -0.26 40.38 -17.59
CA LEU A 114 0.38 39.68 -18.72
C LEU A 114 0.62 40.61 -19.92
N GLY A 115 -0.29 41.56 -20.17
CA GLY A 115 -0.15 42.55 -21.23
C GLY A 115 0.94 43.58 -20.95
N ARG A 116 1.16 43.93 -19.67
CA ARG A 116 2.19 44.89 -19.24
C ARG A 116 3.58 44.28 -19.15
N HIS A 117 3.66 42.98 -18.85
CA HIS A 117 4.92 42.24 -18.67
C HIS A 117 4.91 40.95 -19.52
N PRO A 118 5.21 41.03 -20.83
CA PRO A 118 5.17 39.90 -21.76
C PRO A 118 6.07 38.72 -21.38
N GLU A 119 7.13 38.97 -20.62
CA GLU A 119 8.03 37.96 -20.07
C GLU A 119 7.28 36.91 -19.22
N ILE A 120 6.23 37.32 -18.50
CA ILE A 120 5.40 36.42 -17.67
C ILE A 120 4.71 35.37 -18.55
N ALA A 121 4.23 35.77 -19.73
CA ALA A 121 3.53 34.86 -20.64
C ALA A 121 4.48 33.79 -21.20
N ILE A 122 5.75 34.13 -21.44
CA ILE A 122 6.77 33.20 -21.92
C ILE A 122 7.15 32.19 -20.83
N ASP A 123 7.34 32.64 -19.60
CA ASP A 123 7.64 31.77 -18.46
C ASP A 123 6.49 30.80 -18.19
N LEU A 124 5.24 31.29 -18.26
CA LEU A 124 4.02 30.50 -18.12
C LEU A 124 3.90 29.44 -19.22
N ALA A 125 4.12 29.81 -20.48
CA ALA A 125 4.13 28.87 -21.60
C ALA A 125 5.22 27.79 -21.43
N THR A 126 6.39 28.16 -20.89
CA THR A 126 7.50 27.23 -20.64
C THR A 126 7.16 26.22 -19.55
N VAL A 127 6.54 26.67 -18.45
CA VAL A 127 6.09 25.78 -17.36
C VAL A 127 4.99 24.83 -17.86
N LEU A 128 4.00 25.34 -18.59
CA LEU A 128 2.91 24.52 -19.15
C LEU A 128 3.42 23.50 -20.18
N SER A 129 4.35 23.90 -21.06
CA SER A 129 4.96 22.98 -22.03
C SER A 129 5.72 21.84 -21.34
N ARG A 130 6.46 22.16 -20.27
CA ARG A 130 7.18 21.14 -19.49
C ARG A 130 6.21 20.18 -18.81
N GLN A 131 5.14 20.71 -18.20
CA GLN A 131 4.10 19.89 -17.61
C GLN A 131 3.45 18.97 -18.66
N LEU A 132 3.16 19.45 -19.86
CA LEU A 132 2.62 18.63 -20.95
C LEU A 132 3.58 17.51 -21.39
N GLN A 133 4.88 17.79 -21.42
CA GLN A 133 5.92 16.80 -21.79
C GLN A 133 6.15 15.76 -20.69
N GLU A 134 6.11 16.17 -19.42
CA GLU A 134 6.24 15.28 -18.25
C GLU A 134 4.97 14.42 -18.05
N SER A 135 3.81 14.94 -18.44
CA SER A 135 2.49 14.31 -18.22
C SER A 135 2.04 13.42 -19.39
N GLY A 136 2.90 12.56 -19.94
CA GLY A 136 2.63 11.67 -21.10
C GLY A 136 1.44 10.69 -20.96
N GLY A 137 0.25 11.20 -20.69
CA GLY A 137 -0.89 10.50 -20.09
C GLY A 137 -1.14 10.99 -18.66
N LEU A 138 -2.33 11.52 -18.40
CA LEU A 138 -2.85 12.02 -17.12
C LEU A 138 -2.85 10.97 -16.00
N GLN A 139 -1.68 10.65 -15.42
CA GLN A 139 -1.53 9.98 -14.13
C GLN A 139 -0.21 10.40 -13.46
N THR A 140 -0.22 11.51 -12.72
CA THR A 140 0.84 11.74 -11.71
C THR A 140 0.46 10.97 -10.45
N ALA A 141 1.37 10.13 -9.93
CA ALA A 141 1.21 9.50 -8.63
C ALA A 141 0.88 10.55 -7.55
N ASP A 142 -0.06 10.26 -6.65
CA ASP A 142 -0.34 11.12 -5.49
C ASP A 142 0.97 11.38 -4.75
N ALA A 143 1.26 12.65 -4.46
CA ALA A 143 2.45 13.02 -3.67
C ALA A 143 2.43 12.26 -2.34
N PRO A 144 3.57 11.70 -1.89
CA PRO A 144 3.63 10.91 -0.66
C PRO A 144 3.09 11.71 0.53
N ALA A 145 2.49 11.02 1.48
CA ALA A 145 1.99 11.63 2.70
C ALA A 145 3.15 12.24 3.49
N SER A 146 3.00 13.50 3.90
CA SER A 146 4.00 14.28 4.63
C SER A 146 3.51 14.65 6.03
N VAL A 147 2.19 14.79 6.23
CA VAL A 147 1.60 15.20 7.50
C VAL A 147 0.74 14.07 8.09
N PHE A 148 1.02 13.68 9.32
CA PHE A 148 0.40 12.56 10.02
C PHE A 148 -0.20 13.02 11.34
N ALA A 149 -1.50 12.82 11.55
CA ALA A 149 -2.12 13.05 12.86
C ALA A 149 -2.17 11.74 13.64
N ILE A 150 -1.60 11.71 14.83
CA ILE A 150 -1.57 10.54 15.70
C ILE A 150 -2.34 10.85 16.97
N ALA A 151 -3.49 10.19 17.14
CA ALA A 151 -4.30 10.29 18.33
C ALA A 151 -3.69 9.46 19.47
N SER A 152 -2.88 10.12 20.28
CA SER A 152 -2.34 9.56 21.52
C SER A 152 -3.38 9.79 22.62
N THR A 153 -4.21 8.78 22.92
CA THR A 153 -5.02 8.78 24.14
C THR A 153 -4.08 8.96 25.33
N GLY A 154 -4.32 9.95 26.18
CA GLY A 154 -3.43 10.24 27.31
C GLY A 154 -3.21 9.00 28.19
N GLY A 155 -2.01 8.85 28.76
CA GLY A 155 -1.65 7.71 29.61
C GLY A 155 -0.39 6.99 29.15
N ARG A 156 0.20 6.17 30.05
CA ARG A 156 1.56 5.60 29.87
C ARG A 156 1.77 4.86 28.54
N ARG A 157 0.75 4.15 28.03
CA ARG A 157 0.85 3.38 26.79
C ARG A 157 0.75 4.27 25.54
N GLY A 158 -0.20 5.19 25.50
CA GLY A 158 -0.30 6.19 24.42
C GLY A 158 0.94 7.08 24.33
N ASP A 159 1.47 7.53 25.48
CA ASP A 159 2.71 8.31 25.55
C ASP A 159 3.93 7.54 25.01
N ALA A 160 4.03 6.25 25.37
CA ALA A 160 5.08 5.37 24.85
C ALA A 160 4.93 5.15 23.34
N PHE A 161 3.71 4.90 22.85
CA PHE A 161 3.45 4.76 21.43
C PHE A 161 3.81 6.03 20.64
N TRP A 162 3.41 7.20 21.12
CA TRP A 162 3.80 8.49 20.51
C TRP A 162 5.32 8.63 20.42
N THR A 163 6.04 8.37 21.51
CA THR A 163 7.50 8.47 21.56
C THR A 163 8.17 7.52 20.56
N GLU A 164 7.72 6.28 20.50
CA GLU A 164 8.24 5.26 19.58
C GLU A 164 7.89 5.58 18.11
N MET A 165 6.72 6.16 17.84
CA MET A 165 6.36 6.63 16.50
C MET A 165 7.25 7.79 16.05
N VAL A 166 7.49 8.79 16.90
CA VAL A 166 8.40 9.90 16.58
C VAL A 166 9.82 9.38 16.30
N SER A 167 10.29 8.43 17.11
CA SER A 167 11.58 7.77 16.88
C SER A 167 11.63 7.05 15.53
N ALA A 168 10.61 6.24 15.22
CA ALA A 168 10.50 5.51 13.97
C ALA A 168 10.46 6.42 12.73
N PHE A 169 9.77 7.57 12.79
CA PHE A 169 9.76 8.54 11.68
C PHE A 169 11.11 9.24 11.50
N ARG A 170 11.81 9.55 12.61
CA ARG A 170 13.17 10.12 12.57
C ARG A 170 14.21 9.17 11.96
N GLU A 171 14.02 7.86 12.10
CA GLU A 171 14.85 6.86 11.40
C GLU A 171 14.62 6.89 9.87
N LEU A 172 13.46 7.36 9.41
CA LEU A 172 13.10 7.42 7.99
C LEU A 172 13.44 8.77 7.34
N GLY A 173 13.51 9.87 8.08
CA GLY A 173 13.82 11.18 7.51
C GLY A 173 13.73 12.33 8.51
N SER A 174 13.98 13.55 8.03
CA SER A 174 13.81 14.77 8.82
C SER A 174 12.36 14.86 9.30
N THR A 175 12.16 14.98 10.62
CA THR A 175 10.84 14.82 11.23
C THR A 175 10.58 15.90 12.27
N ALA A 176 9.54 16.70 12.06
CA ALA A 176 8.95 17.56 13.07
C ALA A 176 7.84 16.82 13.82
N ALA A 177 7.77 16.97 15.14
CA ALA A 177 6.71 16.41 15.96
C ALA A 177 6.19 17.51 16.88
N ILE A 178 4.90 17.85 16.74
CA ILE A 178 4.28 18.99 17.42
C ILE A 178 3.00 18.59 18.14
N ASP A 179 2.71 19.27 19.24
CA ASP A 179 1.45 19.16 19.96
C ASP A 179 0.74 20.52 20.11
N SER A 180 -0.38 20.53 20.84
CA SER A 180 -1.18 21.74 21.05
C SER A 180 -0.45 22.87 21.79
N THR A 181 0.59 22.55 22.56
CA THR A 181 1.38 23.54 23.31
C THR A 181 2.42 24.24 22.45
N ASP A 182 3.00 23.52 21.48
CA ASP A 182 3.98 24.08 20.54
C ASP A 182 3.36 25.16 19.62
N MET A 183 2.04 25.12 19.43
CA MET A 183 1.28 26.10 18.62
C MET A 183 0.29 26.93 19.47
N ALA A 184 0.51 27.02 20.78
CA ALA A 184 -0.41 27.74 21.68
C ALA A 184 -0.52 29.24 21.36
N ASP A 185 0.59 29.86 20.96
CA ASP A 185 0.65 31.29 20.62
C ASP A 185 0.17 31.61 19.19
N ALA A 186 -0.04 30.59 18.36
CA ALA A 186 -0.56 30.77 17.01
C ALA A 186 -2.08 30.91 17.01
N ILE A 187 -2.58 32.02 16.44
CA ILE A 187 -4.01 32.18 16.14
C ILE A 187 -4.48 31.02 15.22
N PRO A 188 -5.73 30.55 15.33
CA PRO A 188 -6.23 29.42 14.55
C PRO A 188 -5.99 29.56 13.04
N GLU A 189 -6.13 30.78 12.49
CA GLU A 189 -5.90 31.11 11.09
C GLU A 189 -4.42 30.98 10.69
N GLY A 190 -3.49 31.21 11.62
CA GLY A 190 -2.05 31.15 11.40
C GLY A 190 -1.45 29.73 11.50
N ARG A 191 -2.16 28.79 12.13
CA ARG A 191 -1.68 27.41 12.31
C ARG A 191 -1.43 26.69 10.98
N GLY A 192 -2.25 26.96 9.95
CA GLY A 192 -2.08 26.38 8.62
C GLY A 192 -0.75 26.78 7.95
N ARG A 193 -0.36 28.06 8.07
CA ARG A 193 0.92 28.55 7.55
C ARG A 193 2.11 27.97 8.30
N ALA A 194 2.05 27.97 9.63
CA ALA A 194 3.11 27.38 10.45
C ALA A 194 3.30 25.88 10.14
N LEU A 195 2.20 25.16 9.88
CA LEU A 195 2.27 23.76 9.42
C LEU A 195 2.90 23.63 8.02
N ALA A 196 2.60 24.54 7.10
CA ALA A 196 3.19 24.55 5.77
C ALA A 196 4.71 24.81 5.82
N ASP A 197 5.17 25.68 6.72
CA ASP A 197 6.61 25.89 6.96
C ASP A 197 7.28 24.61 7.47
N LEU A 198 6.66 23.90 8.42
CA LEU A 198 7.16 22.62 8.90
C LEU A 198 7.20 21.55 7.81
N GLU A 199 6.17 21.46 6.96
CA GLU A 199 6.11 20.53 5.82
C GLU A 199 7.17 20.84 4.76
N ARG A 200 7.57 22.12 4.61
CA ARG A 200 8.66 22.51 3.70
C ARG A 200 10.04 22.11 4.23
N ASP A 201 10.24 22.26 5.55
CA ASP A 201 11.56 22.11 6.16
C ASP A 201 11.86 20.66 6.63
N HIS A 202 10.85 19.78 6.62
CA HIS A 202 10.95 18.39 7.09
C HIS A 202 10.31 17.42 6.09
N ASP A 203 10.84 16.19 6.03
CA ASP A 203 10.24 15.11 5.22
C ASP A 203 8.88 14.68 5.80
N HIS A 204 8.75 14.76 7.13
CA HIS A 204 7.59 14.30 7.89
C HIS A 204 7.20 15.29 8.99
N VAL A 205 5.90 15.51 9.17
CA VAL A 205 5.33 16.28 10.28
C VAL A 205 4.31 15.42 11.02
N LEU A 206 4.54 15.18 12.31
CA LEU A 206 3.63 14.44 13.18
C LEU A 206 2.88 15.41 14.07
N LEU A 207 1.56 15.36 14.02
CA LEU A 207 0.65 16.12 14.87
C LEU A 207 0.13 15.22 15.98
N ARG A 208 0.46 15.54 17.23
CA ARG A 208 -0.10 14.83 18.38
C ARG A 208 -1.52 15.31 18.64
N SER A 209 -2.50 14.47 18.38
CA SER A 209 -3.91 14.74 18.70
C SER A 209 -4.38 13.93 19.91
N ALA A 210 -5.64 14.14 20.29
CA ALA A 210 -6.26 13.65 21.53
C ALA A 210 -5.60 14.21 22.80
N SER A 211 -5.12 15.46 22.73
CA SER A 211 -4.48 16.17 23.86
C SER A 211 -5.48 16.80 24.84
N GLY A 212 -6.79 16.66 24.60
CA GLY A 212 -7.84 17.32 25.39
C GLY A 212 -8.25 18.70 24.86
N ASN A 213 -7.64 19.16 23.75
CA ASN A 213 -8.02 20.38 23.05
C ASN A 213 -8.82 20.04 21.78
N ALA A 214 -10.14 20.16 21.85
CA ALA A 214 -11.04 19.79 20.75
C ALA A 214 -10.85 20.62 19.47
N GLU A 215 -10.37 21.86 19.58
CA GLU A 215 -10.09 22.69 18.40
C GLU A 215 -8.84 22.21 17.68
N TRP A 216 -7.78 21.93 18.44
CA TRP A 216 -6.55 21.33 17.93
C TRP A 216 -6.80 19.96 17.31
N ASP A 217 -7.56 19.09 17.97
CA ASP A 217 -7.88 17.75 17.46
C ASP A 217 -8.62 17.82 16.12
N ARG A 218 -9.56 18.77 15.97
CA ARG A 218 -10.24 19.01 14.69
C ARG A 218 -9.30 19.57 13.63
N PHE A 219 -8.35 20.43 14.00
CA PHE A 219 -7.33 20.94 13.08
C PHE A 219 -6.44 19.79 12.57
N CYS A 220 -5.87 18.97 13.47
CA CYS A 220 -5.06 17.81 13.12
C CYS A 220 -5.80 16.87 12.16
N ALA A 221 -7.06 16.56 12.47
CA ALA A 221 -7.88 15.67 11.65
C ALA A 221 -8.09 16.17 10.20
N ARG A 222 -8.21 17.49 10.02
CA ARG A 222 -8.40 18.11 8.70
C ARG A 222 -7.10 18.38 7.95
N GLN A 223 -5.98 18.51 8.67
CA GLN A 223 -4.68 18.86 8.07
C GLN A 223 -3.79 17.66 7.79
N ALA A 224 -4.04 16.49 8.37
CA ALA A 224 -3.26 15.30 8.11
C ALA A 224 -3.64 14.61 6.79
N ASP A 225 -2.64 14.10 6.07
CA ASP A 225 -2.86 13.17 4.95
C ASP A 225 -3.30 11.80 5.44
N ARG A 226 -2.74 11.38 6.58
CA ARG A 226 -3.03 10.11 7.24
C ARG A 226 -3.37 10.39 8.70
N ASN A 227 -4.57 10.03 9.07
CA ASN A 227 -5.03 10.03 10.46
C ASN A 227 -4.79 8.64 11.05
N VAL A 228 -4.16 8.57 12.22
CA VAL A 228 -3.85 7.34 12.96
C VAL A 228 -4.54 7.41 14.31
N VAL A 229 -5.37 6.42 14.61
CA VAL A 229 -6.10 6.34 15.87
C VAL A 229 -5.72 5.09 16.66
N LEU A 230 -5.47 5.27 17.96
CA LEU A 230 -5.27 4.16 18.88
C LEU A 230 -6.62 3.59 19.31
N ALA A 231 -6.77 2.28 19.15
CA ALA A 231 -7.91 1.53 19.66
C ALA A 231 -7.58 1.00 21.06
N GLU A 232 -8.12 1.66 22.10
CA GLU A 232 -8.03 1.24 23.50
C GLU A 232 -9.45 1.00 24.07
N GLY A 233 -9.80 -0.26 24.38
CA GLY A 233 -11.08 -0.59 25.03
C GLY A 233 -12.35 -0.14 24.27
N THR A 234 -13.33 0.39 25.00
CA THR A 234 -14.62 0.88 24.47
C THR A 234 -14.67 2.41 24.27
N GLN A 235 -13.57 3.13 24.53
CA GLN A 235 -13.40 4.57 24.27
C GLN A 235 -12.65 4.77 22.93
N THR A 236 -12.76 5.86 22.18
CA THR A 236 -13.91 6.69 21.84
C THR A 236 -13.95 6.67 20.31
N MET A 237 -14.79 5.80 19.74
CA MET A 237 -14.95 5.68 18.27
C MET A 237 -15.51 6.96 17.62
N ALA A 238 -16.08 7.87 18.41
CA ALA A 238 -16.91 8.98 17.96
C ALA A 238 -16.16 10.14 17.30
N SER A 239 -14.84 10.28 17.49
CA SER A 239 -14.04 11.38 16.92
C SER A 239 -13.11 10.98 15.79
N ALA A 240 -12.95 9.68 15.51
CA ALA A 240 -12.04 9.20 14.47
C ALA A 240 -12.60 9.49 13.06
N PRO A 241 -11.86 10.23 12.20
CA PRO A 241 -12.28 10.44 10.82
C PRO A 241 -12.40 9.12 10.06
N ARG A 242 -13.37 9.03 9.13
CA ARG A 242 -13.46 7.86 8.24
C ARG A 242 -12.19 7.75 7.39
N GLY A 243 -11.74 6.51 7.15
CA GLY A 243 -10.49 6.25 6.43
C GLY A 243 -9.23 6.45 7.28
N SER A 244 -9.33 6.61 8.61
CA SER A 244 -8.15 6.62 9.48
C SER A 244 -7.50 5.23 9.54
N ASP A 245 -6.20 5.17 9.73
CA ASP A 245 -5.49 3.97 10.16
C ASP A 245 -5.84 3.68 11.63
N VAL A 246 -6.13 2.42 11.95
CA VAL A 246 -6.45 2.01 13.32
C VAL A 246 -5.32 1.14 13.87
N VAL A 247 -4.80 1.50 15.04
CA VAL A 247 -3.75 0.74 15.72
C VAL A 247 -4.32 0.14 16.99
N PHE A 248 -4.40 -1.18 17.04
CA PHE A 248 -4.77 -1.94 18.22
C PHE A 248 -3.51 -2.23 19.05
N LEU A 249 -3.50 -1.78 20.31
CA LEU A 249 -2.38 -2.01 21.23
C LEU A 249 -2.38 -3.42 21.86
N GLU A 250 -3.37 -4.22 21.48
CA GLU A 250 -3.52 -5.64 21.79
C GLU A 250 -4.32 -6.31 20.67
N ALA A 251 -4.25 -7.64 20.55
CA ALA A 251 -5.03 -8.34 19.54
C ALA A 251 -6.54 -8.13 19.79
N PRO A 252 -7.30 -7.58 18.82
CA PRO A 252 -8.70 -7.27 19.05
C PRO A 252 -9.56 -8.54 19.11
N GLU A 253 -10.58 -8.51 19.96
CA GLU A 253 -11.71 -9.42 19.82
C GLU A 253 -12.49 -9.12 18.53
N HIS A 254 -13.12 -10.14 17.94
CA HIS A 254 -13.81 -10.02 16.67
C HIS A 254 -14.89 -8.93 16.68
N ASP A 255 -15.73 -8.87 17.72
CA ASP A 255 -16.76 -7.84 17.87
C ASP A 255 -16.18 -6.42 17.98
N ALA A 256 -15.02 -6.28 18.63
CA ALA A 256 -14.34 -5.01 18.75
C ALA A 256 -13.78 -4.56 17.39
N PHE A 257 -13.11 -5.47 16.68
CA PHE A 257 -12.63 -5.22 15.33
C PHE A 257 -13.76 -4.79 14.38
N ASP A 258 -14.89 -5.50 14.39
CA ASP A 258 -16.04 -5.22 13.53
C ASP A 258 -16.70 -3.86 13.81
N ARG A 259 -16.72 -3.44 15.08
CA ARG A 259 -17.19 -2.08 15.44
C ARG A 259 -16.27 -1.01 14.84
N TRP A 260 -14.96 -1.15 15.03
CA TRP A 260 -13.97 -0.22 14.46
C TRP A 260 -14.03 -0.20 12.93
N ASN A 261 -14.10 -1.38 12.30
CA ASN A 261 -14.14 -1.52 10.85
C ASN A 261 -15.38 -0.84 10.24
N ARG A 262 -16.57 -0.99 10.86
CA ARG A 262 -17.80 -0.34 10.38
C ARG A 262 -17.82 1.17 10.59
N SER A 263 -17.31 1.65 11.73
CA SER A 263 -17.35 3.06 12.11
C SER A 263 -16.33 3.89 11.36
N VAL A 264 -15.06 3.46 11.42
CA VAL A 264 -13.92 4.19 10.85
C VAL A 264 -13.73 3.85 9.38
N ARG A 265 -14.10 2.64 8.94
CA ARG A 265 -13.73 2.11 7.61
C ARG A 265 -12.24 2.32 7.35
N PRO A 266 -11.39 1.70 8.19
CA PRO A 266 -9.99 2.01 8.22
C PRO A 266 -9.32 1.73 6.88
N ARG A 267 -8.37 2.58 6.49
CA ARG A 267 -7.51 2.32 5.32
C ARG A 267 -6.65 1.08 5.55
N ALA A 268 -6.09 0.99 6.75
CA ALA A 268 -5.41 -0.19 7.26
C ALA A 268 -5.62 -0.29 8.76
N HIS A 269 -5.53 -1.52 9.28
CA HIS A 269 -5.38 -1.74 10.70
C HIS A 269 -3.99 -2.31 11.00
N HIS A 270 -3.53 -2.08 12.22
CA HIS A 270 -2.24 -2.54 12.71
C HIS A 270 -2.44 -3.11 14.12
N VAL A 271 -1.76 -4.21 14.43
CA VAL A 271 -1.83 -4.85 15.75
C VAL A 271 -0.44 -4.83 16.38
N ILE A 272 -0.40 -4.48 17.68
CA ILE A 272 0.78 -4.56 18.53
C ILE A 272 0.47 -5.62 19.59
N GLY A 273 1.17 -6.76 19.56
CA GLY A 273 0.83 -7.90 20.42
C GLY A 273 1.25 -7.70 21.88
N SER A 274 2.33 -6.96 22.12
CA SER A 274 2.81 -6.66 23.49
C SER A 274 3.64 -5.37 23.55
N ASN A 275 3.91 -4.87 24.76
CA ASN A 275 4.79 -3.71 24.96
C ASN A 275 6.23 -3.96 24.46
N ALA A 276 6.70 -5.21 24.50
CA ALA A 276 8.04 -5.54 24.01
C ALA A 276 8.15 -5.42 22.48
N GLU A 277 7.02 -5.59 21.79
CA GLU A 277 6.95 -5.47 20.33
C GLU A 277 6.75 -4.02 19.86
N LEU A 278 6.47 -3.09 20.78
CA LEU A 278 6.12 -1.70 20.45
C LEU A 278 7.15 -1.04 19.52
N PRO A 279 8.48 -1.07 19.77
CA PRO A 279 9.45 -0.42 18.89
C PRO A 279 9.54 -1.04 17.48
N ALA A 280 9.34 -2.37 17.37
CA ALA A 280 9.37 -3.04 16.07
C ALA A 280 8.07 -2.78 15.29
N ALA A 281 6.94 -2.76 15.99
CA ALA A 281 5.63 -2.49 15.41
C ALA A 281 5.51 -1.04 14.92
N THR A 282 5.97 -0.04 15.70
CA THR A 282 5.93 1.38 15.29
C THR A 282 6.81 1.64 14.08
N ARG A 283 8.00 1.02 13.99
CA ARG A 283 8.84 1.08 12.77
C ARG A 283 8.12 0.54 11.53
N ARG A 284 7.43 -0.61 11.65
CA ARG A 284 6.61 -1.16 10.58
C ARG A 284 5.47 -0.20 10.20
N ILE A 285 4.74 0.31 11.20
CA ILE A 285 3.62 1.24 10.98
C ILE A 285 4.12 2.51 10.27
N ALA A 286 5.23 3.10 10.71
CA ALA A 286 5.85 4.27 10.09
C ALA A 286 6.22 4.01 8.62
N ARG A 287 6.84 2.87 8.31
CA ARG A 287 7.12 2.47 6.91
C ARG A 287 5.85 2.32 6.08
N ARG A 288 4.77 1.75 6.64
CA ARG A 288 3.48 1.66 5.95
C ARG A 288 2.88 3.03 5.66
N LEU A 289 2.78 3.88 6.68
CA LEU A 289 2.22 5.23 6.57
C LEU A 289 2.97 6.10 5.56
N THR A 290 4.30 5.98 5.48
CA THR A 290 5.16 6.73 4.56
C THR A 290 5.29 6.10 3.16
N GLY A 291 4.59 4.99 2.89
CA GLY A 291 4.66 4.29 1.60
C GLY A 291 6.00 3.58 1.33
N ARG A 292 6.79 3.34 2.38
CA ARG A 292 8.08 2.63 2.35
C ARG A 292 7.96 1.19 2.85
N SER A 293 6.75 0.63 2.84
CA SER A 293 6.51 -0.73 3.32
C SER A 293 7.21 -1.77 2.44
N LEU A 294 7.70 -2.84 3.05
CA LEU A 294 8.20 -4.00 2.32
C LEU A 294 7.21 -5.17 2.41
N GLY A 295 6.64 -5.54 1.27
CA GLY A 295 5.68 -6.64 1.16
C GLY A 295 6.32 -7.93 0.62
N LEU A 296 5.81 -9.08 1.07
CA LEU A 296 6.15 -10.41 0.56
C LEU A 296 4.94 -11.08 -0.08
N VAL A 297 5.07 -11.55 -1.32
CA VAL A 297 4.03 -12.33 -2.01
C VAL A 297 4.57 -13.71 -2.38
N LEU A 298 3.89 -14.75 -1.92
CA LEU A 298 4.28 -16.15 -2.11
C LEU A 298 3.30 -16.87 -3.04
N SER A 299 3.80 -17.40 -4.16
CA SER A 299 2.96 -18.12 -5.11
C SER A 299 2.50 -19.49 -4.59
N GLY A 300 1.42 -20.01 -5.16
CA GLY A 300 1.07 -21.43 -5.05
C GLY A 300 2.07 -22.33 -5.80
N GLY A 301 2.10 -23.62 -5.46
CA GLY A 301 3.01 -24.59 -6.10
C GLY A 301 3.16 -25.96 -5.41
N GLY A 302 2.30 -26.33 -4.46
CA GLY A 302 2.40 -27.61 -3.75
C GLY A 302 3.77 -27.80 -3.08
N ALA A 303 4.40 -28.96 -3.26
CA ALA A 303 5.71 -29.28 -2.69
C ALA A 303 6.84 -28.32 -3.14
N ARG A 304 6.73 -27.71 -4.32
CA ARG A 304 7.71 -26.72 -4.81
C ARG A 304 7.78 -25.47 -3.93
N ALA A 305 6.66 -25.13 -3.28
CA ALA A 305 6.56 -23.96 -2.42
C ALA A 305 7.44 -24.07 -1.17
N PHE A 306 8.01 -25.24 -0.84
CA PHE A 306 9.06 -25.32 0.19
C PHE A 306 10.28 -24.46 -0.14
N ALA A 307 10.51 -24.11 -1.41
CA ALA A 307 11.52 -23.12 -1.77
C ALA A 307 11.30 -21.75 -1.12
N HIS A 308 10.05 -21.37 -0.82
CA HIS A 308 9.76 -20.14 -0.09
C HIS A 308 10.47 -20.09 1.27
N ILE A 309 10.64 -21.24 1.94
CA ILE A 309 11.35 -21.33 3.22
C ILE A 309 12.82 -20.97 3.04
N GLY A 310 13.48 -21.51 2.01
CA GLY A 310 14.87 -21.16 1.71
C GLY A 310 15.05 -19.69 1.34
N VAL A 311 14.08 -19.10 0.64
CA VAL A 311 14.07 -17.65 0.38
C VAL A 311 13.95 -16.85 1.68
N LEU A 312 13.02 -17.24 2.56
CA LEU A 312 12.84 -16.59 3.86
C LEU A 312 14.09 -16.66 4.74
N GLU A 313 14.82 -17.78 4.72
CA GLU A 313 16.09 -17.94 5.44
C GLU A 313 17.13 -16.93 4.99
N VAL A 314 17.40 -16.85 3.68
CA VAL A 314 18.41 -15.93 3.13
C VAL A 314 18.03 -14.47 3.40
N LEU A 315 16.74 -14.12 3.25
CA LEU A 315 16.29 -12.76 3.53
C LEU A 315 16.39 -12.41 5.03
N ALA A 316 16.10 -13.36 5.91
CA ALA A 316 16.26 -13.18 7.36
C ALA A 316 17.73 -13.07 7.77
N GLU A 317 18.63 -13.86 7.18
CA GLU A 317 20.09 -13.77 7.38
C GLU A 317 20.64 -12.38 7.02
N GLU A 318 20.02 -11.72 6.04
CA GLU A 318 20.35 -10.35 5.61
C GLU A 318 19.61 -9.26 6.40
N GLY A 319 18.85 -9.63 7.44
CA GLY A 319 18.09 -8.70 8.28
C GLY A 319 16.87 -8.08 7.59
N ILE A 320 16.43 -8.64 6.46
CA ILE A 320 15.28 -8.14 5.72
C ILE A 320 14.01 -8.62 6.42
N THR A 321 13.17 -7.68 6.83
CA THR A 321 11.89 -7.94 7.52
C THR A 321 10.73 -7.42 6.69
N PHE A 322 9.59 -8.11 6.78
CA PHE A 322 8.41 -7.79 5.98
C PHE A 322 7.35 -7.11 6.82
N ASP A 323 6.73 -6.11 6.22
CA ASP A 323 5.65 -5.33 6.83
C ASP A 323 4.27 -5.89 6.48
N ARG A 324 4.17 -6.67 5.39
CA ARG A 324 2.94 -7.26 4.87
C ARG A 324 3.25 -8.58 4.16
N VAL A 325 2.33 -9.55 4.23
CA VAL A 325 2.47 -10.84 3.56
C VAL A 325 1.20 -11.18 2.77
N GLY A 326 1.37 -11.77 1.60
CA GLY A 326 0.31 -12.29 0.75
C GLY A 326 0.66 -13.67 0.23
N GLY A 327 -0.33 -14.55 0.06
CA GLY A 327 -0.05 -15.89 -0.46
C GLY A 327 -1.22 -16.60 -1.11
N THR A 328 -0.88 -17.60 -1.91
CA THR A 328 -1.84 -18.51 -2.57
C THR A 328 -1.49 -19.96 -2.28
N SER A 329 -2.48 -20.79 -1.96
CA SER A 329 -2.29 -22.24 -1.75
C SER A 329 -1.19 -22.53 -0.73
N MET A 330 -0.20 -23.36 -1.06
CA MET A 330 0.95 -23.59 -0.17
C MET A 330 1.75 -22.32 0.17
N GLY A 331 1.75 -21.31 -0.71
CA GLY A 331 2.28 -19.98 -0.41
C GLY A 331 1.48 -19.25 0.67
N ALA A 332 0.16 -19.43 0.72
CA ALA A 332 -0.67 -18.91 1.82
C ALA A 332 -0.36 -19.61 3.14
N PHE A 333 -0.13 -20.93 3.12
CA PHE A 333 0.25 -21.70 4.32
C PHE A 333 1.60 -21.27 4.89
N ILE A 334 2.62 -21.13 4.05
CA ILE A 334 3.95 -20.65 4.47
C ILE A 334 3.88 -19.18 4.88
N GLY A 335 3.15 -18.36 4.11
CA GLY A 335 2.93 -16.95 4.40
C GLY A 335 2.22 -16.73 5.74
N ALA A 336 1.27 -17.59 6.10
CA ALA A 336 0.61 -17.54 7.41
C ALA A 336 1.57 -17.76 8.57
N MET A 337 2.46 -18.75 8.46
CA MET A 337 3.48 -18.99 9.48
C MET A 337 4.49 -17.83 9.56
N ALA A 338 4.87 -17.25 8.42
CA ALA A 338 5.73 -16.07 8.38
C ALA A 338 5.05 -14.83 9.00
N ALA A 339 3.76 -14.62 8.74
CA ALA A 339 2.98 -13.51 9.28
C ALA A 339 2.73 -13.65 10.80
N GLU A 340 2.68 -14.87 11.32
CA GLU A 340 2.72 -15.19 12.75
C GLU A 340 4.11 -14.94 13.39
N GLY A 341 5.10 -14.50 12.60
CA GLY A 341 6.45 -14.20 13.07
C GLY A 341 7.29 -15.45 13.39
N TRP A 342 6.95 -16.61 12.81
CA TRP A 342 7.73 -17.82 13.05
C TRP A 342 9.05 -17.78 12.28
N ALA A 343 10.15 -18.11 12.96
CA ALA A 343 11.46 -18.20 12.34
C ALA A 343 11.48 -19.29 11.24
N PRO A 344 12.23 -19.09 10.14
CA PRO A 344 12.26 -20.03 9.03
C PRO A 344 12.61 -21.47 9.43
N GLU A 345 13.46 -21.67 10.43
CA GLU A 345 13.83 -22.99 10.97
C GLU A 345 12.63 -23.70 11.60
N ARG A 346 11.77 -22.95 12.30
CA ARG A 346 10.51 -23.48 12.84
C ARG A 346 9.54 -23.83 11.72
N ILE A 347 9.41 -22.96 10.72
CA ILE A 347 8.57 -23.19 9.54
C ILE A 347 9.00 -24.49 8.83
N ARG A 348 10.31 -24.66 8.63
CA ARG A 348 10.92 -25.88 8.08
C ARG A 348 10.52 -27.12 8.88
N GLY A 349 10.69 -27.10 10.21
CA GLY A 349 10.35 -28.24 11.08
C GLY A 349 8.86 -28.59 11.08
N ILE A 350 7.98 -27.59 11.02
CA ILE A 350 6.53 -27.79 10.88
C ILE A 350 6.21 -28.40 9.52
N CYS A 351 6.80 -27.91 8.43
CA CYS A 351 6.59 -28.47 7.10
C CYS A 351 7.08 -29.93 7.01
N GLU A 352 8.24 -30.23 7.59
CA GLU A 352 8.75 -31.61 7.65
C GLU A 352 7.79 -32.53 8.43
N THR A 353 7.31 -32.08 9.58
CA THR A 353 6.42 -32.88 10.43
C THR A 353 5.05 -33.07 9.78
N GLU A 354 4.38 -31.98 9.43
CA GLU A 354 2.99 -32.02 8.99
C GLU A 354 2.88 -32.42 7.52
N MET A 355 3.63 -31.80 6.60
CA MET A 355 3.48 -32.11 5.17
C MET A 355 4.11 -33.44 4.77
N VAL A 356 5.30 -33.74 5.30
CA VAL A 356 6.08 -34.92 4.88
C VAL A 356 5.69 -36.15 5.69
N ARG A 357 5.75 -36.08 7.02
CA ARG A 357 5.52 -37.24 7.89
C ARG A 357 4.04 -37.55 8.07
N HIS A 358 3.20 -36.56 8.39
CA HIS A 358 1.76 -36.78 8.60
C HIS A 358 0.95 -36.88 7.32
N SER A 359 1.47 -36.34 6.19
CA SER A 359 0.86 -36.47 4.85
C SER A 359 -0.65 -36.13 4.84
N PRO A 360 -1.05 -34.88 5.06
CA PRO A 360 -2.44 -34.48 5.32
C PRO A 360 -3.40 -34.73 4.16
N PHE A 361 -2.88 -34.92 2.94
CA PHE A 361 -3.68 -35.18 1.73
C PHE A 361 -3.85 -36.68 1.41
N SER A 362 -3.73 -37.54 2.42
CA SER A 362 -3.80 -39.01 2.27
C SER A 362 -5.16 -39.62 2.68
N ASP A 363 -6.20 -38.80 2.92
CA ASP A 363 -7.53 -39.25 3.33
C ASP A 363 -8.50 -39.45 2.14
N TYR A 364 -8.14 -40.40 1.28
CA TYR A 364 -8.84 -40.72 0.03
C TYR A 364 -10.33 -41.08 0.22
N THR A 365 -11.17 -40.65 -0.73
CA THR A 365 -12.62 -40.92 -0.77
C THR A 365 -13.06 -41.46 -2.13
N LEU A 366 -14.28 -42.00 -2.20
CA LEU A 366 -14.87 -42.41 -3.47
C LEU A 366 -15.13 -41.16 -4.35
N PRO A 367 -14.59 -41.07 -5.57
CA PRO A 367 -14.57 -39.83 -6.34
C PRO A 367 -15.96 -39.48 -6.92
N ARG A 368 -16.79 -38.78 -6.14
CA ARG A 368 -18.04 -38.18 -6.63
C ARG A 368 -17.86 -36.68 -6.92
N HIS A 369 -17.16 -35.97 -6.03
CA HIS A 369 -16.90 -34.52 -6.15
C HIS A 369 -15.45 -34.13 -5.78
N ALA A 370 -14.66 -35.04 -5.17
CA ALA A 370 -13.27 -34.84 -4.77
C ALA A 370 -12.56 -36.20 -4.61
N LEU A 371 -11.21 -36.22 -4.64
CA LEU A 371 -10.39 -37.42 -4.42
C LEU A 371 -10.05 -37.66 -2.94
N ILE A 372 -10.06 -36.62 -2.12
CA ILE A 372 -9.79 -36.69 -0.68
C ILE A 372 -10.93 -36.06 0.13
N ARG A 373 -11.03 -36.40 1.42
CA ARG A 373 -11.99 -35.76 2.34
C ARG A 373 -11.48 -34.44 2.91
N ALA A 374 -10.16 -34.22 2.92
CA ALA A 374 -9.50 -33.04 3.49
C ALA A 374 -9.67 -32.84 5.02
N HIS A 375 -10.28 -33.79 5.75
CA HIS A 375 -10.41 -33.73 7.21
C HIS A 375 -9.06 -33.79 7.92
N ARG A 376 -8.07 -34.48 7.35
CA ARG A 376 -6.70 -34.49 7.90
C ARG A 376 -6.03 -33.12 7.76
N ALA A 377 -6.18 -32.48 6.60
CA ALA A 377 -5.66 -31.14 6.34
C ALA A 377 -6.33 -30.09 7.24
N GLU A 378 -7.66 -30.11 7.37
CA GLU A 378 -8.38 -29.19 8.25
C GLU A 378 -7.93 -29.32 9.72
N ARG A 379 -7.87 -30.56 10.24
CA ARG A 379 -7.39 -30.80 11.62
C ARG A 379 -5.98 -30.31 11.84
N MET A 380 -5.11 -30.41 10.83
CA MET A 380 -3.76 -29.89 10.90
C MET A 380 -3.78 -28.35 10.96
N LEU A 381 -4.51 -27.68 10.08
CA LEU A 381 -4.60 -26.21 10.08
C LEU A 381 -5.16 -25.68 11.40
N ARG A 382 -6.22 -26.31 11.94
CA ARG A 382 -6.78 -25.97 13.26
C ARG A 382 -5.79 -26.19 14.40
N ARG A 383 -4.98 -27.27 14.37
CA ARG A 383 -3.93 -27.48 15.38
C ARG A 383 -2.83 -26.43 15.32
N LEU A 384 -2.46 -25.99 14.11
CA LEU A 384 -1.36 -25.04 13.91
C LEU A 384 -1.75 -23.60 14.23
N PHE A 385 -2.93 -23.17 13.78
CA PHE A 385 -3.37 -21.77 13.87
C PHE A 385 -4.42 -21.52 14.95
N GLY A 386 -5.04 -22.57 15.50
CA GLY A 386 -6.05 -22.45 16.56
C GLY A 386 -7.23 -21.57 16.15
N GLU A 387 -7.66 -20.73 17.09
CA GLU A 387 -8.74 -19.75 16.89
C GLU A 387 -8.22 -18.37 16.43
N ARG A 388 -6.97 -18.29 15.96
CA ARG A 388 -6.41 -17.02 15.47
C ARG A 388 -7.18 -16.55 14.24
N ALA A 389 -7.53 -15.27 14.23
CA ALA A 389 -8.10 -14.60 13.07
C ALA A 389 -7.05 -13.77 12.31
N LEU A 390 -7.27 -13.55 11.01
CA LEU A 390 -6.37 -12.78 10.14
C LEU A 390 -6.14 -11.35 10.67
N GLU A 391 -7.20 -10.70 11.15
CA GLU A 391 -7.18 -9.34 11.69
C GLU A 391 -6.42 -9.20 13.01
N GLN A 392 -6.01 -10.32 13.62
CA GLN A 392 -5.25 -10.34 14.87
C GLN A 392 -3.74 -10.47 14.63
N LEU A 393 -3.30 -10.63 13.38
CA LEU A 393 -1.89 -10.82 13.07
C LEU A 393 -1.12 -9.50 13.16
N THR A 394 0.01 -9.55 13.85
CA THR A 394 0.95 -8.42 13.96
C THR A 394 1.49 -8.01 12.59
N ILE A 395 1.82 -8.99 11.73
CA ILE A 395 2.12 -8.76 10.32
C ILE A 395 0.86 -9.09 9.52
N PRO A 396 0.22 -8.10 8.87
CA PRO A 396 -0.99 -8.33 8.08
C PRO A 396 -0.75 -9.38 7.00
N LEU A 397 -1.65 -10.36 6.95
CA LEU A 397 -1.67 -11.40 5.94
C LEU A 397 -2.91 -11.24 5.08
N PHE A 398 -2.75 -11.52 3.79
CA PHE A 398 -3.87 -11.94 2.98
C PHE A 398 -3.65 -13.28 2.30
N THR A 399 -4.75 -14.00 2.13
CA THR A 399 -4.79 -15.21 1.32
C THR A 399 -5.85 -15.06 0.24
N ILE A 400 -5.72 -15.83 -0.84
CA ILE A 400 -6.69 -15.76 -1.93
C ILE A 400 -7.30 -17.12 -2.24
N SER A 401 -8.58 -17.10 -2.58
CA SER A 401 -9.34 -18.23 -3.11
C SER A 401 -10.14 -17.78 -4.33
N ALA A 402 -10.73 -18.71 -5.06
CA ALA A 402 -11.65 -18.41 -6.15
C ALA A 402 -13.06 -18.88 -5.77
N ASP A 403 -14.05 -18.03 -5.97
CA ASP A 403 -15.45 -18.44 -5.89
C ASP A 403 -15.84 -19.12 -7.21
N MET A 404 -16.13 -20.41 -7.13
CA MET A 404 -16.47 -21.25 -8.28
C MET A 404 -17.80 -20.85 -8.92
N LEU A 405 -18.71 -20.22 -8.17
CA LEU A 405 -20.03 -19.84 -8.69
C LEU A 405 -19.95 -18.57 -9.55
N THR A 406 -19.14 -17.59 -9.14
CA THR A 406 -19.04 -16.29 -9.80
C THR A 406 -17.78 -16.11 -10.64
N ALA A 407 -16.83 -17.06 -10.57
CA ALA A 407 -15.50 -16.98 -11.17
C ALA A 407 -14.71 -15.73 -10.75
N ARG A 408 -14.95 -15.25 -9.52
CA ARG A 408 -14.27 -14.08 -8.96
C ARG A 408 -13.23 -14.47 -7.92
N LEU A 409 -12.17 -13.67 -7.84
CA LEU A 409 -11.18 -13.77 -6.78
C LEU A 409 -11.80 -13.33 -5.46
N VAL A 410 -11.61 -14.12 -4.41
CA VAL A 410 -11.98 -13.79 -3.03
C VAL A 410 -10.69 -13.59 -2.25
N ILE A 411 -10.53 -12.37 -1.72
CA ILE A 411 -9.35 -11.97 -0.95
C ILE A 411 -9.72 -12.00 0.52
N HIS A 412 -9.06 -12.87 1.28
CA HIS A 412 -9.28 -13.01 2.72
C HIS A 412 -8.32 -12.09 3.48
N ARG A 413 -8.89 -11.18 4.29
CA ARG A 413 -8.16 -10.29 5.22
C ARG A 413 -8.68 -10.37 6.66
N THR A 414 -9.78 -11.08 6.87
CA THR A 414 -10.49 -11.18 8.14
C THR A 414 -11.05 -12.59 8.31
N GLY A 415 -11.33 -12.98 9.54
CA GLY A 415 -11.89 -14.29 9.89
C GLY A 415 -10.82 -15.35 10.20
N PRO A 416 -11.24 -16.60 10.44
CA PRO A 416 -10.36 -17.64 10.96
C PRO A 416 -9.19 -17.93 10.01
N LEU A 417 -7.97 -17.84 10.55
CA LEU A 417 -6.74 -18.02 9.77
C LEU A 417 -6.71 -19.41 9.12
N TRP A 418 -7.04 -20.46 9.88
CA TRP A 418 -7.07 -21.84 9.38
C TRP A 418 -8.06 -22.03 8.23
N GLU A 419 -9.20 -21.33 8.25
CA GLU A 419 -10.24 -21.45 7.22
C GLU A 419 -9.79 -20.76 5.92
N SER A 420 -9.25 -19.55 6.03
CA SER A 420 -8.76 -18.79 4.87
C SER A 420 -7.62 -19.52 4.14
N VAL A 421 -6.66 -20.08 4.89
CA VAL A 421 -5.57 -20.89 4.35
C VAL A 421 -6.12 -22.19 3.77
N GLY A 422 -7.08 -22.84 4.45
CA GLY A 422 -7.75 -24.03 3.96
C GLY A 422 -8.46 -23.82 2.63
N ALA A 423 -9.21 -22.73 2.49
CA ALA A 423 -9.88 -22.34 1.23
C ALA A 423 -8.85 -22.08 0.12
N SER A 424 -7.76 -21.40 0.44
CA SER A 424 -6.67 -21.17 -0.51
C SER A 424 -5.99 -22.46 -0.97
N MET A 425 -6.03 -23.54 -0.18
CA MET A 425 -5.43 -24.85 -0.49
C MET A 425 -6.42 -25.88 -1.06
N ALA A 426 -7.69 -25.50 -1.28
CA ALA A 426 -8.74 -26.41 -1.74
C ALA A 426 -8.67 -26.64 -3.25
N ILE A 427 -7.66 -27.41 -3.69
CA ILE A 427 -7.39 -27.65 -5.12
C ILE A 427 -8.57 -28.40 -5.78
N PRO A 428 -9.18 -27.84 -6.85
CA PRO A 428 -10.26 -28.48 -7.59
C PRO A 428 -9.93 -29.92 -8.03
N GLY A 429 -10.88 -30.83 -7.84
CA GLY A 429 -10.73 -32.25 -8.17
C GLY A 429 -9.92 -33.06 -7.15
N LEU A 430 -9.01 -32.44 -6.39
CA LEU A 430 -8.32 -33.10 -5.28
C LEU A 430 -9.14 -32.99 -4.00
N ALA A 431 -9.33 -31.76 -3.50
CA ALA A 431 -10.06 -31.44 -2.28
C ALA A 431 -11.50 -30.99 -2.59
N PRO A 432 -12.45 -31.19 -1.68
CA PRO A 432 -13.81 -30.67 -1.84
C PRO A 432 -13.80 -29.13 -1.78
N PRO A 433 -14.66 -28.45 -2.55
CA PRO A 433 -14.86 -27.02 -2.40
C PRO A 433 -15.40 -26.67 -1.01
N ILE A 434 -15.01 -25.51 -0.48
CA ILE A 434 -15.45 -25.04 0.83
C ILE A 434 -16.67 -24.15 0.67
N SER A 435 -17.79 -24.54 1.27
CA SER A 435 -18.99 -23.70 1.33
C SER A 435 -18.80 -22.63 2.38
N HIS A 436 -18.78 -21.36 1.98
CA HIS A 436 -18.67 -20.21 2.88
C HIS A 436 -19.80 -19.22 2.57
N GLN A 437 -20.79 -19.13 3.46
CA GLN A 437 -22.01 -18.34 3.25
C GLN A 437 -22.70 -18.65 1.91
N THR A 438 -22.65 -17.72 0.95
CA THR A 438 -23.24 -17.85 -0.40
C THR A 438 -22.21 -18.22 -1.48
N GLN A 439 -20.96 -18.45 -1.08
CA GLN A 439 -19.83 -18.71 -1.97
C GLN A 439 -19.40 -20.18 -1.91
N LEU A 440 -18.82 -20.65 -3.01
CA LEU A 440 -18.21 -21.97 -3.08
C LEU A 440 -16.72 -21.82 -3.43
N LEU A 441 -15.88 -21.88 -2.41
CA LEU A 441 -14.48 -21.51 -2.48
C LEU A 441 -13.58 -22.69 -2.89
N ILE A 442 -12.62 -22.40 -3.76
CA ILE A 442 -11.54 -23.30 -4.18
C ILE A 442 -10.20 -22.55 -4.21
N ASP A 443 -9.11 -23.28 -4.43
CA ASP A 443 -7.75 -22.74 -4.52
C ASP A 443 -7.68 -21.52 -5.46
N GLY A 444 -7.13 -20.41 -4.95
CA GLY A 444 -7.03 -19.14 -5.68
C GLY A 444 -6.07 -19.18 -6.87
N GLY A 445 -5.17 -20.17 -6.92
CA GLY A 445 -4.22 -20.38 -8.00
C GLY A 445 -4.87 -20.64 -9.36
N VAL A 446 -6.18 -20.92 -9.39
CA VAL A 446 -6.96 -21.00 -10.63
C VAL A 446 -7.03 -19.65 -11.34
N LEU A 447 -7.16 -18.56 -10.59
CA LEU A 447 -7.37 -17.21 -11.11
C LEU A 447 -6.16 -16.30 -10.95
N ASN A 448 -5.38 -16.50 -9.89
CA ASN A 448 -4.22 -15.67 -9.57
C ASN A 448 -3.24 -16.48 -8.71
N ASN A 449 -2.22 -17.10 -9.31
CA ASN A 449 -1.25 -17.90 -8.54
C ASN A 449 -0.16 -17.07 -7.86
N LEU A 450 0.05 -15.82 -8.29
CA LEU A 450 1.05 -14.90 -7.75
C LEU A 450 0.41 -13.51 -7.54
N PRO A 451 -0.27 -13.26 -6.42
CA PRO A 451 -1.18 -12.12 -6.23
C PRO A 451 -0.45 -10.81 -5.86
N VAL A 452 0.50 -10.38 -6.69
CA VAL A 452 1.22 -9.10 -6.48
C VAL A 452 0.31 -7.91 -6.70
N ASP A 453 -0.60 -8.00 -7.67
CA ASP A 453 -1.64 -6.99 -7.93
C ASP A 453 -2.50 -6.70 -6.69
N VAL A 454 -2.87 -7.74 -5.95
CA VAL A 454 -3.65 -7.61 -4.71
C VAL A 454 -2.88 -6.82 -3.63
N MET A 455 -1.55 -6.99 -3.55
CA MET A 455 -0.72 -6.25 -2.60
C MET A 455 -0.43 -4.82 -3.06
N ALA A 456 -0.15 -4.65 -4.36
CA ALA A 456 0.15 -3.36 -4.98
C ALA A 456 -1.06 -2.41 -4.95
N ALA A 457 -2.28 -2.94 -5.11
CA ALA A 457 -3.51 -2.17 -5.04
C ALA A 457 -3.88 -1.74 -3.61
N ASP A 458 -3.34 -2.40 -2.58
CA ASP A 458 -3.70 -2.18 -1.17
C ASP A 458 -3.01 -0.96 -0.59
N GLU A 459 -1.68 -0.88 -0.71
CA GLU A 459 -0.87 0.21 -0.18
C GLU A 459 0.48 0.29 -0.91
N PRO A 460 1.01 1.51 -1.17
CA PRO A 460 2.33 1.68 -1.78
C PRO A 460 3.46 1.06 -0.94
N GLY A 461 4.50 0.63 -1.64
CA GLY A 461 5.68 0.02 -1.05
C GLY A 461 6.41 -0.89 -2.04
N LEU A 462 7.57 -1.37 -1.62
CA LEU A 462 8.31 -2.37 -2.37
C LEU A 462 7.67 -3.75 -2.17
N ILE A 463 7.67 -4.57 -3.21
CA ILE A 463 7.13 -5.93 -3.14
C ILE A 463 8.20 -6.93 -3.60
N VAL A 464 8.47 -7.92 -2.75
CA VAL A 464 9.23 -9.12 -3.10
C VAL A 464 8.23 -10.21 -3.44
N ALA A 465 8.33 -10.74 -4.67
CA ALA A 465 7.50 -11.84 -5.14
C ALA A 465 8.33 -13.11 -5.29
N VAL A 466 7.87 -14.22 -4.73
CA VAL A 466 8.51 -15.54 -4.90
C VAL A 466 7.61 -16.43 -5.74
N ASP A 467 8.10 -16.82 -6.91
CA ASP A 467 7.33 -17.59 -7.89
C ASP A 467 7.95 -18.96 -8.15
N VAL A 468 7.24 -20.02 -7.76
CA VAL A 468 7.67 -21.42 -7.91
C VAL A 468 7.02 -22.15 -9.09
N MET A 469 6.20 -21.47 -9.89
CA MET A 469 5.39 -22.06 -10.98
C MET A 469 5.75 -21.56 -12.38
N ARG A 470 6.98 -21.07 -12.58
CA ARG A 470 7.47 -20.53 -13.87
C ARG A 470 7.17 -21.45 -15.07
N ARG A 471 6.85 -20.83 -16.21
CA ARG A 471 6.77 -21.49 -17.52
C ARG A 471 8.14 -22.07 -17.90
N ILE A 472 8.14 -23.31 -18.40
CA ILE A 472 9.30 -23.89 -19.08
C ILE A 472 9.40 -23.16 -20.42
N GLU A 473 10.48 -22.42 -20.64
CA GLU A 473 10.76 -21.78 -21.93
C GLU A 473 11.06 -22.88 -22.96
N SER A 474 10.46 -22.75 -24.15
CA SER A 474 10.51 -23.75 -25.21
C SER A 474 11.90 -24.03 -25.76
N ASP A 475 12.88 -23.16 -25.48
CA ASP A 475 14.23 -23.24 -26.06
C ASP A 475 15.07 -24.42 -25.54
N GLY A 476 14.60 -25.11 -24.49
CA GLY A 476 15.23 -26.33 -23.96
C GLY A 476 14.57 -27.65 -24.39
N LEU A 477 13.46 -27.62 -25.14
CA LEU A 477 12.82 -28.84 -25.64
C LEU A 477 13.63 -29.37 -26.83
N ALA A 478 14.72 -30.07 -26.53
CA ALA A 478 15.42 -30.91 -27.51
C ALA A 478 14.37 -31.72 -28.28
N ARG A 479 14.41 -31.63 -29.62
CA ARG A 479 13.46 -32.23 -30.59
C ARG A 479 13.41 -33.77 -30.55
N SER A 480 13.78 -34.43 -29.44
CA SER A 480 13.85 -35.89 -29.32
C SER A 480 13.43 -36.48 -27.96
N ALA A 481 13.08 -35.69 -26.94
CA ALA A 481 12.59 -36.27 -25.68
C ALA A 481 11.09 -36.60 -25.78
N ARG A 482 10.72 -37.89 -25.66
CA ARG A 482 9.32 -38.31 -25.48
C ARG A 482 8.74 -37.51 -24.30
N VAL A 483 7.77 -36.64 -24.56
CA VAL A 483 7.02 -35.96 -23.52
C VAL A 483 6.27 -37.04 -22.73
N SER A 484 6.62 -37.25 -21.46
CA SER A 484 5.89 -38.17 -20.61
C SER A 484 4.48 -37.63 -20.39
N VAL A 485 3.45 -38.45 -20.64
CA VAL A 485 2.07 -38.08 -20.34
C VAL A 485 1.94 -38.02 -18.81
N PRO A 486 1.59 -36.86 -18.22
CA PRO A 486 1.44 -36.75 -16.77
C PRO A 486 0.29 -37.63 -16.26
N THR A 487 0.30 -37.95 -14.96
CA THR A 487 -0.84 -38.64 -14.35
C THR A 487 -2.12 -37.77 -14.44
N ILE A 488 -3.30 -38.38 -14.32
CA ILE A 488 -4.59 -37.65 -14.34
C ILE A 488 -4.57 -36.49 -13.34
N LEU A 489 -4.10 -36.76 -12.12
CA LEU A 489 -4.07 -35.77 -11.06
C LEU A 489 -3.06 -34.65 -11.33
N GLU A 490 -1.89 -34.97 -11.87
CA GLU A 490 -0.91 -33.97 -12.26
C GLU A 490 -1.40 -33.11 -13.44
N THR A 491 -2.10 -33.73 -14.39
CA THR A 491 -2.74 -33.03 -15.51
C THR A 491 -3.79 -32.04 -15.00
N LEU A 492 -4.66 -32.47 -14.08
CA LEU A 492 -5.65 -31.59 -13.44
C LEU A 492 -4.97 -30.42 -12.72
N SER A 493 -3.97 -30.67 -11.85
CA SER A 493 -3.27 -29.60 -11.14
C SER A 493 -2.60 -28.59 -12.07
N ARG A 494 -1.98 -29.03 -13.17
CA ARG A 494 -1.37 -28.13 -14.17
C ARG A 494 -2.42 -27.36 -14.97
N ALA A 495 -3.51 -28.01 -15.37
CA ALA A 495 -4.61 -27.38 -16.09
C ALA A 495 -5.30 -26.29 -15.24
N THR A 496 -5.47 -26.54 -13.94
CA THR A 496 -6.07 -25.59 -12.99
C THR A 496 -5.30 -24.28 -12.94
N VAL A 497 -3.96 -24.32 -12.89
CA VAL A 497 -3.14 -23.10 -12.76
C VAL A 497 -2.88 -22.43 -14.12
N LEU A 498 -3.19 -23.10 -15.24
CA LEU A 498 -2.87 -22.64 -16.59
C LEU A 498 -3.46 -21.25 -16.90
N GLY A 499 -4.71 -21.00 -16.49
CA GLY A 499 -5.38 -19.71 -16.68
C GLY A 499 -4.78 -18.54 -15.89
N SER A 500 -3.95 -18.82 -14.89
CA SER A 500 -3.30 -17.81 -14.06
C SER A 500 -1.91 -17.40 -14.54
N VAL A 501 -1.33 -18.11 -15.53
CA VAL A 501 0.07 -17.93 -15.93
C VAL A 501 0.30 -16.55 -16.57
N GLU A 502 -0.58 -16.13 -17.49
CA GLU A 502 -0.51 -14.80 -18.13
C GLU A 502 -0.65 -13.67 -17.09
N ARG A 503 -1.53 -13.88 -16.11
CA ARG A 503 -1.71 -12.95 -15.00
C ARG A 503 -0.48 -12.90 -14.09
N ALA A 504 0.14 -14.04 -13.80
CA ALA A 504 1.36 -14.10 -13.02
C ALA A 504 2.52 -13.36 -13.72
N GLU A 505 2.62 -13.44 -15.05
CA GLU A 505 3.61 -12.68 -15.83
C GLU A 505 3.39 -11.17 -15.70
N THR A 506 2.16 -10.70 -15.86
CA THR A 506 1.80 -9.29 -15.61
C THR A 506 2.11 -8.88 -14.16
N ASN A 507 1.80 -9.74 -13.19
CA ASN A 507 2.01 -9.48 -11.77
C ASN A 507 3.50 -9.42 -11.38
N ARG A 508 4.38 -10.14 -12.07
CA ARG A 508 5.84 -10.03 -11.85
C ARG A 508 6.34 -8.61 -12.13
N ALA A 509 5.77 -7.92 -13.11
CA ALA A 509 6.15 -6.56 -13.45
C ALA A 509 5.76 -5.52 -12.37
N LEU A 510 4.81 -5.87 -11.49
CA LEU A 510 4.41 -5.04 -10.36
C LEU A 510 5.33 -5.21 -9.13
N ALA A 511 6.15 -6.26 -9.11
CA ALA A 511 7.06 -6.52 -8.00
C ALA A 511 8.39 -5.78 -8.19
N SER A 512 8.94 -5.27 -7.09
CA SER A 512 10.25 -4.60 -7.07
C SER A 512 11.39 -5.61 -7.18
N LEU A 513 11.18 -6.83 -6.67
CA LEU A 513 12.11 -7.95 -6.81
C LEU A 513 11.32 -9.24 -7.01
N VAL A 514 11.68 -10.02 -8.03
CA VAL A 514 11.10 -11.35 -8.27
C VAL A 514 12.17 -12.41 -8.07
N ILE A 515 11.92 -13.35 -7.16
CA ILE A 515 12.79 -14.50 -6.89
C ILE A 515 12.13 -15.73 -7.50
N VAL A 516 12.85 -16.43 -8.37
CA VAL A 516 12.34 -17.59 -9.11
C VAL A 516 13.22 -18.81 -8.85
N PRO A 517 12.87 -19.66 -7.87
CA PRO A 517 13.58 -20.90 -7.58
C PRO A 517 13.52 -21.91 -8.73
N ASP A 518 14.63 -22.61 -8.98
CA ASP A 518 14.66 -23.71 -9.96
C ASP A 518 14.14 -25.02 -9.33
N VAL A 519 12.82 -25.17 -9.34
CA VAL A 519 12.09 -26.30 -8.74
C VAL A 519 11.17 -27.02 -9.73
N GLN A 520 11.31 -26.76 -11.04
CA GLN A 520 10.39 -27.31 -12.04
C GLN A 520 10.54 -28.84 -12.20
N HIS A 521 11.71 -29.38 -11.84
CA HIS A 521 11.98 -30.81 -11.80
C HIS A 521 11.27 -31.54 -10.63
N ILE A 522 10.84 -30.80 -9.59
CA ILE A 522 10.11 -31.35 -8.44
C ILE A 522 8.63 -31.46 -8.79
N SER A 523 8.02 -32.62 -8.54
CA SER A 523 6.57 -32.79 -8.69
C SER A 523 5.82 -31.99 -7.62
N LEU A 524 4.66 -31.41 -7.98
CA LEU A 524 3.82 -30.62 -7.05
C LEU A 524 3.35 -31.40 -5.81
N ARG A 525 3.40 -32.74 -5.86
CA ARG A 525 2.95 -33.62 -4.77
C ARG A 525 4.10 -34.37 -4.08
N ASP A 526 5.34 -34.20 -4.53
CA ASP A 526 6.49 -34.89 -3.94
C ASP A 526 7.03 -34.12 -2.73
N PHE A 527 6.28 -34.14 -1.64
CA PHE A 527 6.65 -33.44 -0.40
C PHE A 527 7.93 -33.98 0.24
N ARG A 528 8.44 -35.15 -0.17
CA ARG A 528 9.71 -35.70 0.35
C ARG A 528 10.93 -34.92 -0.13
N GLN A 529 10.81 -34.19 -1.24
CA GLN A 529 11.85 -33.31 -1.80
C GLN A 529 11.96 -31.96 -1.07
N LEU A 530 11.51 -31.88 0.19
CA LEU A 530 11.53 -30.65 0.99
C LEU A 530 12.92 -30.01 1.03
N ARG A 531 13.97 -30.80 1.29
CA ARG A 531 15.34 -30.27 1.36
C ARG A 531 15.80 -29.69 0.02
N GLY A 532 15.59 -30.43 -1.09
CA GLY A 532 15.97 -29.96 -2.42
C GLY A 532 15.24 -28.69 -2.83
N ALA A 533 13.95 -28.55 -2.48
CA ALA A 533 13.20 -27.33 -2.74
C ALA A 533 13.73 -26.14 -1.92
N ILE A 534 14.04 -26.34 -0.63
CA ILE A 534 14.63 -25.30 0.24
C ILE A 534 15.98 -24.84 -0.32
N ASP A 535 16.86 -25.79 -0.67
CA ASP A 535 18.20 -25.48 -1.20
C ASP A 535 18.09 -24.67 -2.51
N ALA A 536 17.15 -25.02 -3.39
CA ALA A 536 16.87 -24.24 -4.61
C ALA A 536 16.33 -22.83 -4.30
N GLY A 537 15.50 -22.69 -3.27
CA GLY A 537 15.01 -21.40 -2.78
C GLY A 537 16.13 -20.51 -2.26
N ARG A 538 17.04 -21.05 -1.44
CA ARG A 538 18.21 -20.34 -0.95
C ARG A 538 19.09 -19.83 -2.09
N ALA A 539 19.47 -20.73 -3.01
CA ALA A 539 20.31 -20.38 -4.15
C ALA A 539 19.69 -19.28 -5.02
N ALA A 540 18.36 -19.29 -5.21
CA ALA A 540 17.67 -18.27 -5.97
C ALA A 540 17.64 -16.91 -5.24
N ALA A 541 17.44 -16.89 -3.93
CA ALA A 541 17.48 -15.67 -3.13
C ALA A 541 18.89 -15.07 -3.10
N GLU A 542 19.92 -15.88 -2.85
CA GLU A 542 21.32 -15.45 -2.86
C GLU A 542 21.69 -14.81 -4.21
N LYS A 543 21.30 -15.45 -5.31
CA LYS A 543 21.49 -14.93 -6.66
C LYS A 543 20.76 -13.59 -6.86
N ALA A 544 19.50 -13.50 -6.47
CA ALA A 544 18.68 -12.31 -6.66
C ALA A 544 19.21 -11.10 -5.87
N LEU A 545 19.68 -11.35 -4.64
CA LEU A 545 20.30 -10.31 -3.81
C LEU A 545 21.65 -9.86 -4.38
N ALA A 546 22.48 -10.80 -4.85
CA ALA A 546 23.77 -10.50 -5.48
C ALA A 546 23.62 -9.71 -6.80
N SER A 547 22.52 -9.91 -7.54
CA SER A 547 22.22 -9.19 -8.78
C SER A 547 21.58 -7.81 -8.58
N GLY A 548 21.86 -7.14 -7.45
CA GLY A 548 21.36 -5.79 -7.15
C GLY A 548 20.02 -5.74 -6.40
N GLY A 549 19.39 -6.89 -6.13
CA GLY A 549 18.16 -6.94 -5.31
C GLY A 549 18.36 -6.37 -3.91
N LYS A 550 19.56 -6.51 -3.34
CA LYS A 550 19.89 -5.93 -2.02
C LYS A 550 19.83 -4.40 -2.03
N ASP A 551 20.31 -3.75 -3.09
CA ASP A 551 20.28 -2.28 -3.20
C ASP A 551 18.87 -1.74 -3.39
N VAL A 552 18.01 -2.47 -4.12
CA VAL A 552 16.59 -2.16 -4.27
C VAL A 552 15.89 -2.21 -2.91
N LEU A 553 16.11 -3.28 -2.14
CA LEU A 553 15.42 -3.48 -0.87
C LEU A 553 15.93 -2.57 0.26
N LEU A 554 17.21 -2.21 0.26
CA LEU A 554 17.80 -1.31 1.25
C LEU A 554 17.69 0.18 0.86
N GLY A 555 16.97 0.51 -0.22
CA GLY A 555 16.76 1.90 -0.64
C GLY A 555 18.03 2.61 -1.14
N ARG A 556 19.09 1.87 -1.50
CA ARG A 556 20.32 2.41 -2.10
C ARG A 556 20.21 2.57 -3.62
N GLY A 557 19.20 1.98 -4.22
CA GLY A 557 18.80 2.22 -5.61
C GLY A 557 17.44 2.92 -5.65
N ALA A 558 17.42 4.25 -5.62
CA ALA A 558 16.29 4.96 -6.22
C ALA A 558 16.25 4.60 -7.72
N PRO A 559 15.08 4.42 -8.35
CA PRO A 559 15.01 4.33 -9.79
C PRO A 559 15.49 5.68 -10.34
N ARG A 560 16.74 5.74 -10.84
CA ARG A 560 17.13 6.78 -11.77
C ARG A 560 16.15 6.66 -12.93
N ALA A 561 15.37 7.72 -13.16
CA ALA A 561 14.57 7.88 -14.36
C ALA A 561 15.41 7.40 -15.55
N ALA A 562 14.88 6.46 -16.32
CA ALA A 562 15.57 5.90 -17.46
C ALA A 562 15.99 7.06 -18.37
N THR A 563 17.29 7.33 -18.43
CA THR A 563 17.84 8.26 -19.42
C THR A 563 17.48 7.67 -20.79
N PRO A 564 16.77 8.40 -21.66
CA PRO A 564 16.55 7.91 -23.01
C PRO A 564 17.90 7.72 -23.67
N MET A 565 18.13 6.52 -24.20
CA MET A 565 19.33 6.19 -24.98
C MET A 565 19.49 7.24 -26.10
N PRO A 566 20.68 7.82 -26.30
CA PRO A 566 20.91 8.67 -27.45
C PRO A 566 20.78 7.80 -28.71
N GLY A 567 19.88 8.22 -29.61
CA GLY A 567 19.74 7.66 -30.95
C GLY A 567 20.92 7.99 -31.85
#